data_AF-A0A3A4WD25-F1
#
_entry.id   AF-A0A3A4WD25-F1
#
_cell.length_a   1.000
_cell.length_b   1.000
_cell.length_c   1.000
_cell.angle_alpha   90.00
_cell.angle_beta   90.00
_cell.angle_gamma   90.00
#
_symmetry.space_group_name_H-M   'P 1'
#
loop_
_entity.id
_entity.type
_entity.pdbx_description
1 polymer ?
#
loop_
_entity_poly.entity_id
_entity_poly.type
_entity_poly.pdbx_seq_one_letter_code
_entity_poly.pdbx_strand_id
1 'polypeptide(L)'
;MGGLVLKPRLCVPLLILLLLSPLIEGCTGSVQGTVVDNSTGKPISGTRVKVADSTATTDKDGRFTLGEVPTGKQLLMLTATDYEAAKRRVTVKGGSNIVKVRLDKTLAASYRAFFAAYKVARYEEMYQFMHPDYRQRTSFEEFKAIWSEGGGSEPVRLVLGKSTLLEQWHVPDTNRRYESVQEVRRTIIWREPGAADMPEEGVQYWKKVDNTWYVLFPTNP
;
A
#
# COMPACT_ATOMS: atom_id res chain seq x y z
N MET A 1 -85.74 2.55 -37.27
CA MET A 1 -84.62 2.23 -38.19
C MET A 1 -83.38 2.94 -37.68
N GLY A 2 -82.56 2.24 -36.90
CA GLY A 2 -81.36 2.79 -36.26
C GLY A 2 -80.11 2.54 -37.12
N GLY A 3 -79.34 3.59 -37.37
CA GLY A 3 -78.01 3.51 -38.01
C GLY A 3 -76.91 3.63 -36.96
N LEU A 4 -76.18 2.54 -36.72
CA LEU A 4 -75.02 2.47 -35.85
C LEU A 4 -73.84 3.17 -36.54
N VAL A 5 -73.30 4.24 -35.96
CA VAL A 5 -72.04 4.88 -36.41
C VAL A 5 -70.87 4.30 -35.62
N LEU A 6 -70.02 3.53 -36.28
CA LEU A 6 -68.75 3.01 -35.72
C LEU A 6 -67.75 4.17 -35.53
N LYS A 7 -67.26 4.38 -34.30
CA LYS A 7 -66.08 5.24 -34.05
C LYS A 7 -64.81 4.42 -34.23
N PRO A 8 -63.80 4.86 -35.01
CA PRO A 8 -62.53 4.16 -35.10
C PRO A 8 -61.77 4.31 -33.77
N ARG A 9 -61.52 3.18 -33.10
CA ARG A 9 -60.59 3.10 -31.97
C ARG A 9 -59.18 3.20 -32.52
N LEU A 10 -58.61 4.40 -32.44
CA LEU A 10 -57.20 4.62 -32.76
C LEU A 10 -56.35 3.94 -31.67
N CYS A 11 -55.92 2.71 -31.94
CA CYS A 11 -54.92 2.01 -31.14
C CYS A 11 -53.55 2.53 -31.58
N VAL A 12 -53.12 3.64 -30.99
CA VAL A 12 -51.73 4.10 -31.15
C VAL A 12 -50.86 3.06 -30.44
N PRO A 13 -49.88 2.42 -31.11
CA PRO A 13 -49.08 1.41 -30.46
C PRO A 13 -48.20 2.10 -29.41
N LEU A 14 -48.42 1.73 -28.15
CA LEU A 14 -47.57 2.08 -26.99
C LEU A 14 -46.11 1.60 -27.16
N LEU A 15 -45.80 0.87 -28.23
CA LEU A 15 -44.53 0.21 -28.50
C LEU A 15 -43.43 1.13 -29.05
N ILE A 16 -43.74 2.33 -29.57
CA ILE A 16 -42.73 3.22 -30.16
C ILE A 16 -42.13 4.20 -29.12
N LEU A 17 -42.80 4.40 -27.97
CA LEU A 17 -42.29 5.31 -26.92
C LEU A 17 -41.23 4.67 -25.99
N LEU A 18 -40.94 3.37 -26.14
CA LEU A 18 -39.94 2.64 -25.35
C LEU A 18 -38.56 2.55 -26.03
N LEU A 19 -38.40 3.05 -27.26
CA LEU A 19 -37.15 2.99 -28.03
C LEU A 19 -36.31 4.28 -27.95
N LEU A 20 -36.80 5.35 -27.31
CA LEU A 20 -35.99 6.50 -26.91
C LEU A 20 -35.88 6.56 -25.39
N SER A 21 -35.23 5.57 -24.81
CA SER A 21 -34.56 5.83 -23.54
C SER A 21 -33.44 6.82 -23.89
N PRO A 22 -33.41 8.08 -23.40
CA PRO A 22 -32.23 8.90 -23.57
C PRO A 22 -31.09 8.12 -22.94
N LEU A 23 -30.05 7.82 -23.73
CA LEU A 23 -28.74 7.54 -23.18
C LEU A 23 -28.42 8.80 -22.37
N ILE A 24 -28.64 8.74 -21.06
CA ILE A 24 -28.04 9.71 -20.16
C ILE A 24 -26.56 9.36 -20.23
N GLU A 25 -25.88 9.87 -21.26
CA GLU A 25 -24.43 9.99 -21.27
C GLU A 25 -24.13 10.95 -20.13
N GLY A 26 -24.01 10.37 -18.92
CA GLY A 26 -23.73 11.14 -17.73
C GLY A 26 -22.44 11.90 -17.97
N CYS A 27 -22.42 13.21 -17.63
CA CYS A 27 -21.23 14.03 -17.82
C CYS A 27 -20.00 13.29 -17.25
N THR A 28 -18.98 13.07 -18.08
CA THR A 28 -17.73 12.44 -17.67
C THR A 28 -16.61 13.46 -17.51
N GLY A 29 -15.61 13.11 -16.71
CA GLY A 29 -14.32 13.79 -16.65
C GLY A 29 -13.17 12.80 -16.78
N SER A 30 -11.95 13.29 -16.61
CA SER A 30 -10.74 12.49 -16.49
C SER A 30 -10.13 12.65 -15.10
N VAL A 31 -9.54 11.58 -14.58
CA VAL A 31 -8.76 11.58 -13.34
C VAL A 31 -7.31 11.29 -13.66
N GLN A 32 -6.46 12.27 -13.45
CA GLN A 32 -5.01 12.17 -13.61
C GLN A 32 -4.38 12.17 -12.22
N GLY A 33 -3.28 11.47 -12.03
CA GLY A 33 -2.66 11.51 -10.72
C GLY A 33 -1.32 10.84 -10.63
N THR A 34 -0.75 10.92 -9.43
CA THR A 34 0.51 10.27 -9.08
C THR A 34 0.33 9.44 -7.81
N VAL A 35 0.83 8.21 -7.84
CA VAL A 35 0.88 7.32 -6.70
C VAL A 35 2.31 7.27 -6.18
N VAL A 36 2.47 7.53 -4.88
CA VAL A 36 3.79 7.53 -4.22
C VAL A 36 3.75 6.69 -2.94
N ASP A 37 4.93 6.22 -2.55
CA ASP A 37 5.18 5.55 -1.29
C ASP A 37 5.06 6.53 -0.12
N ASN A 38 4.31 6.16 0.92
CA ASN A 38 4.02 7.07 2.03
C ASN A 38 5.27 7.46 2.82
N SER A 39 6.20 6.52 3.05
CA SER A 39 7.37 6.76 3.92
C SER A 39 8.52 7.43 3.19
N THR A 40 8.72 7.11 1.90
CA THR A 40 9.86 7.61 1.12
C THR A 40 9.48 8.73 0.14
N GLY A 41 8.19 8.89 -0.17
CA GLY A 41 7.72 9.81 -1.21
C GLY A 41 8.07 9.40 -2.64
N LYS A 42 8.73 8.25 -2.84
CA LYS A 42 9.13 7.75 -4.16
C LYS A 42 7.91 7.32 -4.98
N PRO A 43 7.92 7.51 -6.31
CA PRO A 43 6.82 7.07 -7.17
C PRO A 43 6.65 5.55 -7.15
N ILE A 44 5.40 5.07 -7.22
CA ILE A 44 5.07 3.65 -7.29
C ILE A 44 4.58 3.33 -8.70
N SER A 45 5.41 2.62 -9.46
CA SER A 45 5.03 2.06 -10.76
C SER A 45 4.23 0.78 -10.62
N GLY A 46 3.41 0.45 -11.63
CA GLY A 46 2.65 -0.80 -11.65
C GLY A 46 1.44 -0.83 -10.71
N THR A 47 1.04 0.30 -10.13
CA THR A 47 -0.17 0.39 -9.32
C THR A 47 -1.39 0.33 -10.24
N ARG A 48 -2.27 -0.64 -10.00
CA ARG A 48 -3.57 -0.71 -10.66
C ARG A 48 -4.52 0.27 -9.96
N VAL A 49 -5.03 1.24 -10.72
CA VAL A 49 -6.00 2.23 -10.27
C VAL A 49 -7.32 1.96 -10.97
N LYS A 50 -8.39 1.75 -10.20
CA LYS A 50 -9.75 1.52 -10.71
C LYS A 50 -10.70 2.56 -10.15
N VAL A 51 -11.58 3.09 -11.00
CA VAL A 51 -12.70 3.97 -10.61
C VAL A 51 -13.88 3.69 -11.53
N ALA A 52 -15.05 3.40 -10.96
CA ALA A 52 -16.18 2.86 -11.74
C ALA A 52 -15.72 1.71 -12.66
N ASP A 53 -15.91 1.84 -13.97
CA ASP A 53 -15.50 0.86 -14.98
C ASP A 53 -14.12 1.16 -15.60
N SER A 54 -13.56 2.35 -15.35
CA SER A 54 -12.25 2.75 -15.86
C SER A 54 -11.11 2.15 -15.03
N THR A 55 -10.07 1.66 -15.70
CA THR A 55 -8.85 1.12 -15.08
C THR A 55 -7.59 1.66 -15.76
N ALA A 56 -6.56 1.96 -14.96
CA ALA A 56 -5.25 2.39 -15.42
C ALA A 56 -4.16 1.72 -14.58
N THR A 57 -2.93 1.67 -15.11
CA THR A 57 -1.74 1.24 -14.37
C THR A 57 -0.74 2.39 -14.33
N THR A 58 -0.11 2.63 -13.17
CA THR A 58 0.86 3.73 -13.06
C THR A 58 2.14 3.48 -13.84
N ASP A 59 2.67 4.52 -14.47
CA ASP A 59 3.95 4.50 -15.19
C ASP A 59 5.17 4.49 -14.25
N LYS A 60 6.38 4.56 -14.80
CA LYS A 60 7.64 4.58 -14.03
C LYS A 60 7.76 5.76 -13.05
N ASP A 61 7.06 6.85 -13.33
CA ASP A 61 7.04 8.06 -12.50
C ASP A 61 5.79 8.08 -11.59
N GLY A 62 5.10 6.94 -11.47
CA GLY A 62 3.92 6.76 -10.64
C GLY A 62 2.66 7.43 -11.20
N ARG A 63 2.68 7.94 -12.44
CA ARG A 63 1.56 8.68 -13.01
C ARG A 63 0.53 7.75 -13.64
N PHE A 64 -0.75 8.14 -13.56
CA PHE A 64 -1.85 7.47 -14.24
C PHE A 64 -2.84 8.48 -14.82
N THR A 65 -3.60 8.05 -15.82
CA THR A 65 -4.72 8.78 -16.39
C THR A 65 -5.89 7.83 -16.61
N LEU A 66 -7.07 8.21 -16.10
CA LEU A 66 -8.34 7.52 -16.28
C LEU A 66 -9.27 8.47 -17.04
N GLY A 67 -9.73 8.06 -18.22
CA GLY A 67 -10.76 8.77 -18.99
C GLY A 67 -12.17 8.31 -18.63
N GLU A 68 -13.15 9.05 -19.14
CA GLU A 68 -14.58 8.66 -19.12
C GLU A 68 -15.13 8.35 -17.73
N VAL A 69 -14.59 9.02 -16.70
CA VAL A 69 -15.00 8.79 -15.32
C VAL A 69 -16.28 9.59 -15.05
N PRO A 70 -17.38 8.99 -14.56
CA PRO A 70 -18.59 9.73 -14.28
C PRO A 70 -18.36 10.87 -13.28
N THR A 71 -18.92 12.04 -13.57
CA THR A 71 -18.85 13.19 -12.66
C THR A 71 -19.55 12.90 -11.33
N GLY A 72 -19.19 13.65 -10.29
CA GLY A 72 -19.68 13.46 -8.93
C GLY A 72 -18.70 12.72 -8.02
N LYS A 73 -19.19 12.21 -6.90
CA LYS A 73 -18.38 11.51 -5.89
C LYS A 73 -18.01 10.12 -6.41
N GLN A 74 -16.72 9.88 -6.57
CA GLN A 74 -16.16 8.61 -7.04
C GLN A 74 -15.24 8.00 -6.00
N LEU A 75 -15.03 6.68 -6.10
CA LEU A 75 -14.13 5.92 -5.23
C LEU A 75 -13.03 5.29 -6.07
N LEU A 76 -11.80 5.80 -5.91
CA LEU A 76 -10.61 5.17 -6.47
C LEU A 76 -10.21 3.99 -5.60
N MET A 77 -9.94 2.86 -6.23
CA MET A 77 -9.37 1.67 -5.61
C MET A 77 -7.97 1.46 -6.19
N LEU A 78 -6.98 1.35 -5.32
CA LEU A 78 -5.57 1.20 -5.70
C LEU A 78 -5.01 -0.09 -5.13
N THR A 79 -4.37 -0.87 -5.99
CA THR A 79 -3.63 -2.07 -5.59
C THR A 79 -2.26 -2.09 -6.24
N ALA A 80 -1.24 -2.43 -5.47
CA ALA A 80 0.14 -2.58 -5.94
C ALA A 80 0.83 -3.68 -5.14
N THR A 81 1.78 -4.38 -5.75
CA THR A 81 2.64 -5.33 -5.05
C THR A 81 3.35 -4.63 -3.91
N ASP A 82 3.48 -5.29 -2.75
CA ASP A 82 4.14 -4.77 -1.54
C ASP A 82 3.42 -3.63 -0.80
N TYR A 83 2.29 -3.14 -1.30
CA TYR A 83 1.52 -2.05 -0.69
C TYR A 83 0.15 -2.51 -0.19
N GLU A 84 -0.33 -1.86 0.88
CA GLU A 84 -1.70 -2.01 1.36
C GLU A 84 -2.68 -1.47 0.32
N ALA A 85 -3.79 -2.18 0.11
CA ALA A 85 -4.84 -1.71 -0.79
C ALA A 85 -5.47 -0.43 -0.25
N ALA A 86 -5.59 0.60 -1.10
CA ALA A 86 -6.12 1.89 -0.69
C ALA A 86 -7.43 2.21 -1.39
N LYS A 87 -8.30 2.95 -0.69
CA LYS A 87 -9.53 3.52 -1.22
C LYS A 87 -9.51 5.03 -1.05
N ARG A 88 -9.70 5.80 -2.12
CA ARG A 88 -9.70 7.27 -2.08
C ARG A 88 -10.99 7.83 -2.67
N ARG A 89 -11.75 8.57 -1.86
CA ARG A 89 -12.88 9.34 -2.37
C ARG A 89 -12.36 10.58 -3.10
N VAL A 90 -12.90 10.83 -4.29
CA VAL A 90 -12.62 12.01 -5.11
C VAL A 90 -13.93 12.58 -5.63
N THR A 91 -13.96 13.88 -5.92
CA THR A 91 -15.09 14.50 -6.62
C THR A 91 -14.63 14.82 -8.04
N VAL A 92 -15.20 14.13 -9.02
CA VAL A 92 -14.90 14.30 -10.44
C VAL A 92 -15.79 15.39 -11.02
N LYS A 93 -15.18 16.41 -11.59
CA LYS A 93 -15.84 17.43 -12.40
C LYS A 93 -15.58 17.14 -13.89
N GLY A 94 -16.34 17.78 -14.78
CA GLY A 94 -16.02 17.75 -16.21
C GLY A 94 -14.58 18.26 -16.45
N GLY A 95 -13.90 17.71 -17.46
CA GLY A 95 -12.50 18.03 -17.74
C GLY A 95 -11.49 17.26 -16.89
N SER A 96 -10.36 17.87 -16.55
CA SER A 96 -9.25 17.22 -15.82
C SER A 96 -9.35 17.39 -14.31
N ASN A 97 -9.14 16.28 -13.58
CA ASN A 97 -9.12 16.22 -12.12
C ASN A 97 -7.80 15.61 -11.66
N ILE A 98 -6.98 16.35 -10.91
CA ILE A 98 -5.64 15.91 -10.49
C ILE A 98 -5.67 15.40 -9.04
N VAL A 99 -5.08 14.22 -8.80
CA VAL A 99 -4.98 13.63 -7.46
C VAL A 99 -3.56 13.13 -7.15
N LYS A 100 -3.15 13.24 -5.88
CA LYS A 100 -1.97 12.57 -5.35
C LYS A 100 -2.41 11.54 -4.31
N VAL A 101 -2.00 10.29 -4.48
CA VAL A 101 -2.32 9.19 -3.57
C VAL A 101 -1.04 8.66 -2.96
N ARG A 102 -1.06 8.44 -1.64
CA ARG A 102 0.03 7.78 -0.91
C ARG A 102 -0.40 6.36 -0.57
N LEU A 103 0.48 5.39 -0.79
CA LEU A 103 0.26 4.00 -0.39
C LEU A 103 1.23 3.63 0.73
N ASP A 104 0.71 2.86 1.68
CA ASP A 104 1.47 2.33 2.79
C ASP A 104 2.09 1.00 2.37
N LYS A 105 3.35 0.77 2.70
CA LYS A 105 3.92 -0.56 2.55
C LYS A 105 3.23 -1.54 3.49
N THR A 106 3.06 -2.77 3.02
CA THR A 106 2.71 -3.89 3.89
C THR A 106 3.82 -4.14 4.90
N LEU A 107 3.49 -4.75 6.05
CA LEU A 107 4.49 -5.15 7.05
C LEU A 107 5.59 -6.02 6.44
N ALA A 108 5.20 -7.01 5.63
CA ALA A 108 6.14 -7.93 4.99
C ALA A 108 7.09 -7.20 4.02
N ALA A 109 6.59 -6.22 3.28
CA ALA A 109 7.41 -5.40 2.39
C ALA A 109 8.38 -4.50 3.15
N SER A 110 7.93 -3.88 4.25
CA SER A 110 8.80 -3.07 5.11
C SER A 110 9.93 -3.92 5.71
N TYR A 111 9.63 -5.15 6.14
CA TYR A 111 10.67 -6.06 6.63
C TYR A 111 11.64 -6.47 5.52
N ARG A 112 11.15 -6.86 4.34
CA ARG A 112 12.04 -7.16 3.21
C ARG A 112 12.94 -5.99 2.84
N ALA A 113 12.43 -4.76 2.89
CA ALA A 113 13.23 -3.56 2.62
C ALA A 113 14.30 -3.33 3.70
N PHE A 114 13.96 -3.46 4.98
CA PHE A 114 14.94 -3.40 6.08
C PHE A 114 16.04 -4.48 5.92
N PHE A 115 15.65 -5.72 5.65
CA PHE A 115 16.60 -6.81 5.43
C PHE A 115 17.47 -6.62 4.19
N ALA A 116 16.91 -6.07 3.11
CA ALA A 116 17.68 -5.76 1.91
C ALA A 116 18.75 -4.69 2.20
N ALA A 117 18.41 -3.65 2.97
CA ALA A 117 19.39 -2.66 3.41
C ALA A 117 20.46 -3.28 4.32
N TYR A 118 20.06 -4.14 5.26
CA TYR A 118 20.96 -4.88 6.13
C TYR A 118 21.96 -5.74 5.38
N LYS A 119 21.47 -6.54 4.43
CA LYS A 119 22.28 -7.47 3.65
C LYS A 119 23.44 -6.83 2.90
N VAL A 120 23.30 -5.56 2.50
CA VAL A 120 24.35 -4.81 1.78
C VAL A 120 24.87 -3.61 2.58
N ALA A 121 24.79 -3.69 3.92
CA ALA A 121 25.36 -2.71 4.84
C ALA A 121 24.94 -1.24 4.59
N ARG A 122 23.70 -1.01 4.14
CA ARG A 122 23.14 0.33 3.95
C ARG A 122 22.55 0.86 5.25
N TYR A 123 23.43 1.16 6.21
CA TYR A 123 23.04 1.53 7.56
C TYR A 123 22.17 2.78 7.63
N GLU A 124 22.36 3.76 6.74
CA GLU A 124 21.50 4.96 6.70
C GLU A 124 20.04 4.59 6.38
N GLU A 125 19.83 3.66 5.43
CA GLU A 125 18.49 3.16 5.10
C GLU A 125 17.91 2.36 6.27
N MET A 126 18.69 1.47 6.89
CA MET A 126 18.27 0.71 8.06
C MET A 126 17.86 1.61 9.23
N TYR A 127 18.63 2.66 9.48
CA TYR A 127 18.38 3.62 10.55
C TYR A 127 17.01 4.31 10.38
N GLN A 128 16.53 4.52 9.15
CA GLN A 128 15.18 5.06 8.92
C GLN A 128 14.06 4.11 9.34
N PHE A 129 14.29 2.79 9.37
CA PHE A 129 13.33 1.82 9.88
C PHE A 129 13.31 1.76 11.41
N MET A 130 14.30 2.31 12.09
CA MET A 130 14.32 2.33 13.54
C MET A 130 13.19 3.22 14.09
N HIS A 131 12.40 2.68 15.02
CA HIS A 131 11.26 3.41 15.58
C HIS A 131 11.71 4.75 16.19
N PRO A 132 10.95 5.85 15.99
CA PRO A 132 11.36 7.21 16.39
C PRO A 132 11.85 7.32 17.84
N ASP A 133 11.25 6.56 18.76
CA ASP A 133 11.69 6.52 20.16
C ASP A 133 13.15 6.07 20.35
N TYR A 134 13.65 5.11 19.57
CA TYR A 134 15.05 4.70 19.65
C TYR A 134 15.94 5.76 19.00
N ARG A 135 15.50 6.39 17.91
CA ARG A 135 16.27 7.47 17.23
C ARG A 135 16.45 8.73 18.07
N GLN A 136 15.65 8.91 19.12
CA GLN A 136 15.85 10.00 20.08
C GLN A 136 17.03 9.76 21.03
N ARG A 137 17.50 8.50 21.17
CA ARG A 137 18.50 8.09 22.16
C ARG A 137 19.69 7.32 21.59
N THR A 138 19.59 6.86 20.36
CA THR A 138 20.67 6.18 19.63
C THR A 138 20.93 6.99 18.37
N SER A 139 22.11 7.59 18.28
CA SER A 139 22.58 8.31 17.10
C SER A 139 22.83 7.36 15.92
N PHE A 140 22.96 7.93 14.72
CA PHE A 140 23.31 7.13 13.55
C PHE A 140 24.69 6.46 13.69
N GLU A 141 25.68 7.14 14.27
CA GLU A 141 27.02 6.59 14.44
C GLU A 141 27.04 5.44 15.45
N GLU A 142 26.32 5.56 16.57
CA GLU A 142 26.15 4.45 17.53
C GLU A 142 25.46 3.27 16.85
N PHE A 143 24.32 3.49 16.18
CA PHE A 143 23.64 2.44 15.43
C PHE A 143 24.57 1.76 14.42
N LYS A 144 25.31 2.53 13.64
CA LYS A 144 26.24 1.99 12.65
C LYS A 144 27.35 1.16 13.31
N ALA A 145 27.89 1.59 14.45
CA ALA A 145 28.89 0.84 15.19
C ALA A 145 28.38 -0.57 15.54
N ILE A 146 27.21 -0.67 16.21
CA ILE A 146 26.59 -1.96 16.58
C ILE A 146 26.35 -2.87 15.38
N TRP A 147 25.89 -2.31 14.25
CA TRP A 147 25.53 -3.11 13.07
C TRP A 147 26.67 -3.37 12.09
N SER A 148 27.82 -2.70 12.27
CA SER A 148 29.03 -2.91 11.46
C SER A 148 29.98 -3.94 12.06
N GLU A 149 29.83 -4.25 13.35
CA GLU A 149 30.54 -5.32 14.05
C GLU A 149 29.95 -6.69 13.68
N GLY A 150 30.04 -7.08 12.40
CA GLY A 150 29.58 -8.37 11.89
C GLY A 150 30.75 -9.32 11.63
N GLY A 151 30.71 -10.51 12.22
CA GLY A 151 31.64 -11.62 11.93
C GLY A 151 31.52 -12.14 10.50
N GLY A 152 32.40 -13.07 10.09
CA GLY A 152 32.59 -13.52 8.69
C GLY A 152 31.42 -14.23 8.00
N SER A 153 30.21 -14.25 8.58
CA SER A 153 28.98 -14.79 8.04
C SER A 153 28.11 -13.69 7.41
N GLU A 154 27.63 -13.89 6.18
CA GLU A 154 26.75 -12.94 5.49
C GLU A 154 25.28 -13.40 5.50
N PRO A 155 24.30 -12.49 5.69
CA PRO A 155 22.89 -12.82 5.59
C PRO A 155 22.48 -12.97 4.12
N VAL A 156 22.06 -14.18 3.73
CA VAL A 156 21.73 -14.50 2.32
C VAL A 156 20.26 -14.26 2.02
N ARG A 157 19.37 -14.73 2.89
CA ARG A 157 17.92 -14.77 2.62
C ARG A 157 17.10 -14.61 3.89
N LEU A 158 15.98 -13.91 3.75
CA LEU A 158 14.94 -13.79 4.76
C LEU A 158 13.73 -14.64 4.36
N VAL A 159 13.25 -15.46 5.28
CA VAL A 159 11.95 -16.14 5.18
C VAL A 159 11.05 -15.59 6.28
N LEU A 160 9.90 -15.05 5.90
CA LEU A 160 8.91 -14.55 6.85
C LEU A 160 7.90 -15.66 7.18
N GLY A 161 7.72 -15.89 8.47
CA GLY A 161 6.71 -16.79 9.01
C GLY A 161 5.43 -16.05 9.42
N LYS A 162 4.70 -16.64 10.36
CA LYS A 162 3.47 -16.06 10.91
C LYS A 162 3.73 -14.71 11.58
N SER A 163 2.83 -13.77 11.35
CA SER A 163 2.73 -12.52 12.10
C SER A 163 1.57 -12.59 13.09
N THR A 164 1.78 -12.06 14.30
CA THR A 164 0.81 -12.02 15.38
C THR A 164 0.73 -10.61 15.94
N LEU A 165 -0.49 -10.07 16.04
CA LEU A 165 -0.73 -8.80 16.73
C LEU A 165 -0.67 -9.03 18.24
N LEU A 166 0.26 -8.33 18.88
CA LEU A 166 0.35 -8.19 20.32
C LEU A 166 -0.33 -6.88 20.71
N GLU A 167 -1.40 -6.97 21.50
CA GLU A 167 -2.08 -5.77 22.02
C GLU A 167 -1.13 -4.91 22.85
N GLN A 168 -0.24 -5.57 23.60
CA GLN A 168 0.80 -4.93 24.40
C GLN A 168 2.08 -5.75 24.31
N TRP A 169 3.21 -5.07 24.22
CA TRP A 169 4.55 -5.65 24.28
C TRP A 169 5.46 -4.74 25.11
N HIS A 170 6.33 -5.35 25.93
CA HIS A 170 7.30 -4.63 26.75
C HIS A 170 8.70 -4.92 26.22
N VAL A 171 9.51 -3.87 26.04
CA VAL A 171 10.93 -4.01 25.70
C VAL A 171 11.63 -4.70 26.86
N PRO A 172 12.27 -5.87 26.67
CA PRO A 172 12.91 -6.64 27.75
C PRO A 172 13.80 -5.81 28.69
N ASP A 173 14.70 -4.98 28.14
CA ASP A 173 15.73 -4.31 28.95
C ASP A 173 15.23 -3.05 29.67
N THR A 174 14.21 -2.39 29.13
CA THR A 174 13.75 -1.07 29.61
C THR A 174 12.34 -1.11 30.20
N ASN A 175 11.65 -2.25 30.07
CA ASN A 175 10.24 -2.43 30.36
C ASN A 175 9.32 -1.39 29.70
N ARG A 176 9.79 -0.71 28.65
CA ARG A 176 8.98 0.27 27.91
C ARG A 176 7.84 -0.45 27.21
N ARG A 177 6.62 0.02 27.42
CA ARG A 177 5.42 -0.56 26.81
C ARG A 177 5.14 0.06 25.45
N TYR A 178 4.82 -0.81 24.50
CA TYR A 178 4.24 -0.48 23.20
C TYR A 178 2.91 -1.19 23.04
N GLU A 179 1.94 -0.47 22.48
CA GLU A 179 0.65 -1.04 22.09
C GLU A 179 0.62 -1.35 20.60
N SER A 180 -0.20 -2.34 20.21
CA SER A 180 -0.41 -2.77 18.83
C SER A 180 0.90 -3.08 18.09
N VAL A 181 1.67 -4.01 18.64
CA VAL A 181 2.95 -4.47 18.09
C VAL A 181 2.72 -5.71 17.25
N GLN A 182 3.32 -5.76 16.06
CA GLN A 182 3.35 -6.97 15.25
C GLN A 182 4.62 -7.76 15.57
N GLU A 183 4.45 -8.94 16.16
CA GLU A 183 5.50 -9.94 16.23
C GLU A 183 5.53 -10.71 14.89
N VAL A 184 6.70 -10.84 14.28
CA VAL A 184 6.89 -11.55 13.03
C VAL A 184 7.93 -12.64 13.23
N ARG A 185 7.51 -13.90 13.09
CA ARG A 185 8.46 -15.03 13.02
C ARG A 185 9.29 -14.93 11.75
N ARG A 186 10.57 -15.24 11.84
CA ARG A 186 11.49 -15.14 10.71
C ARG A 186 12.55 -16.23 10.76
N THR A 187 13.08 -16.58 9.60
CA THR A 187 14.32 -17.35 9.46
C THR A 187 15.28 -16.54 8.61
N ILE A 188 16.48 -16.25 9.11
CA ILE A 188 17.57 -15.70 8.32
C ILE A 188 18.46 -16.87 7.92
N ILE A 189 18.80 -16.95 6.64
CA ILE A 189 19.77 -17.91 6.14
C ILE A 189 21.11 -17.19 6.07
N TRP A 190 22.07 -17.65 6.86
CA TRP A 190 23.44 -17.17 6.88
C TRP A 190 24.35 -18.06 6.04
N ARG A 191 25.44 -17.49 5.54
CA ARG A 191 26.46 -18.24 4.82
C ARG A 191 27.85 -17.67 5.08
N GLU A 192 28.78 -18.55 5.39
CA GLU A 192 30.22 -18.25 5.36
C GLU A 192 30.81 -18.65 4.00
N PRO A 193 31.90 -18.01 3.56
CA PRO A 193 32.61 -18.42 2.35
C PRO A 193 32.97 -19.91 2.37
N GLY A 194 32.42 -20.68 1.43
CA GLY A 194 32.67 -22.12 1.32
C GLY A 194 31.91 -23.01 2.32
N ALA A 195 31.05 -22.44 3.17
CA ALA A 195 30.23 -23.19 4.11
C ALA A 195 28.80 -23.45 3.60
N ALA A 196 28.10 -24.37 4.25
CA ALA A 196 26.69 -24.62 4.02
C ALA A 196 25.80 -23.49 4.57
N ASP A 197 24.55 -23.44 4.10
CA ASP A 197 23.54 -22.50 4.60
C ASP A 197 23.18 -22.81 6.06
N MET A 198 23.22 -21.77 6.89
CA MET A 198 22.92 -21.85 8.32
C MET A 198 21.60 -21.10 8.61
N PRO A 199 20.47 -21.79 8.79
CA PRO A 199 19.22 -21.15 9.14
C PRO A 199 19.21 -20.73 10.62
N GLU A 200 18.81 -19.49 10.87
CA GLU A 200 18.59 -18.94 12.20
C GLU A 200 17.14 -18.48 12.35
N GLU A 201 16.39 -19.18 13.20
CA GLU A 201 15.03 -18.80 13.56
C GLU A 201 15.01 -17.68 14.60
N GLY A 202 14.02 -16.81 14.51
CA GLY A 202 13.81 -15.76 15.50
C GLY A 202 12.49 -15.05 15.33
N VAL A 203 12.34 -13.96 16.08
CA VAL A 203 11.20 -13.05 16.01
C VAL A 203 11.70 -11.61 15.85
N GLN A 204 10.93 -10.80 15.12
CA GLN A 204 11.15 -9.36 15.03
C GLN A 204 9.85 -8.63 15.35
N TYR A 205 9.96 -7.56 16.13
CA TYR A 205 8.85 -6.73 16.53
C TYR A 205 8.77 -5.48 15.66
N TRP A 206 7.55 -5.13 15.26
CA TRP A 206 7.27 -4.00 14.38
C TRP A 206 6.11 -3.18 14.92
N LYS A 207 6.21 -1.85 14.82
CA LYS A 207 5.14 -0.93 15.19
C LYS A 207 4.84 0.01 14.04
N LYS A 208 3.55 0.17 13.73
CA LYS A 208 3.09 1.16 12.76
C LYS A 208 2.89 2.50 13.44
N VAL A 209 3.49 3.56 12.90
CA VAL A 209 3.30 4.96 13.32
C VAL A 209 3.07 5.78 12.06
N ASP A 210 1.99 6.57 12.03
CA ASP A 210 1.59 7.38 10.88
C ASP A 210 1.75 6.65 9.54
N ASN A 211 1.13 5.47 9.48
CA ASN A 211 1.09 4.64 8.28
C ASN A 211 2.44 4.06 7.83
N THR A 212 3.48 4.16 8.64
CA THR A 212 4.82 3.64 8.38
C THR A 212 5.20 2.58 9.41
N TRP A 213 5.76 1.46 8.95
CA TRP A 213 6.24 0.39 9.83
C TRP A 213 7.68 0.64 10.27
N TYR A 214 7.89 0.55 11.58
CA TYR A 214 9.20 0.69 12.20
C TYR A 214 9.57 -0.55 13.00
N VAL A 215 10.86 -0.85 13.06
CA VAL A 215 11.44 -1.91 13.86
C VAL A 215 11.47 -1.49 15.34
N LEU A 216 10.98 -2.38 16.20
CA LEU A 216 11.24 -2.34 17.63
C LEU A 216 12.34 -3.36 17.96
N PHE A 217 13.41 -2.90 18.58
CA PHE A 217 14.52 -3.75 19.00
C PHE A 217 14.30 -4.23 20.45
N PRO A 218 14.49 -5.54 20.74
CA PRO A 218 14.29 -6.11 22.06
C PRO A 218 15.37 -5.66 23.06
N THR A 219 16.54 -5.30 22.57
CA THR A 219 17.60 -4.63 23.31
C THR A 219 17.75 -3.20 22.80
N ASN A 220 18.39 -2.32 23.57
CA ASN A 220 18.75 -1.03 23.01
C ASN A 220 19.89 -1.27 21.99
N PRO A 221 19.69 -0.94 20.70
CA PRO A 221 20.78 -0.97 19.74
C PRO A 221 21.74 0.17 20.07
#